data_AF-A0A7S4A613-F1
#
_entry.id   AF-A0A7S4A613-F1
#
_cell.length_a   1.000
_cell.length_b   1.000
_cell.length_c   1.000
_cell.angle_alpha   90.00
_cell.angle_beta   90.00
_cell.angle_gamma   90.00
#
_symmetry.space_group_name_H-M   'P 1'
#
loop_
_entity.id
_entity.type
_entity.pdbx_description
1 polymer ?
#
loop_
_entity_poly.entity_id
_entity_poly.type
_entity_poly.pdbx_seq_one_letter_code
_entity_poly.pdbx_strand_id
1 'polypeptide(L)'
;APRADCQRRAAAPVLSVARGGGGLGIAPAWGALGMTAILGNAIRRVLPVALEPFSSGAAALAPPTWAAYAAFVVFMTYVEGYKAFHRKFSPMVVARALTLRDAPLHHVALAPLYAMGLFHASKKRLATSWGFVVGIAALVKLVKTLDYPWRAVVDGGVVAGLSVGAASILYHYGRSLGGVDPPADAALP
;
A
#
# COMPACT_ATOMS: atom_id res chain seq x y z
N ALA A 1 -6.19 -25.08 41.01
CA ALA A 1 -5.41 -24.13 40.19
C ALA A 1 -6.23 -23.76 38.94
N PRO A 2 -6.89 -22.59 38.90
CA PRO A 2 -7.75 -22.22 37.79
C PRO A 2 -6.98 -21.33 36.80
N ARG A 3 -6.71 -21.84 35.60
CA ARG A 3 -6.28 -21.07 34.42
C ARG A 3 -7.07 -21.55 33.21
N ALA A 4 -8.32 -21.10 33.09
CA ALA A 4 -9.12 -21.37 31.90
C ALA A 4 -10.03 -20.18 31.52
N ASP A 5 -9.69 -18.95 31.94
CA ASP A 5 -10.59 -17.79 31.83
C ASP A 5 -10.04 -16.60 31.04
N CYS A 6 -9.09 -16.84 30.12
CA CYS A 6 -8.47 -15.76 29.32
C CYS A 6 -8.57 -16.00 27.80
N GLN A 7 -9.73 -16.47 27.31
CA GLN A 7 -9.99 -16.52 25.86
C GLN A 7 -11.29 -15.84 25.40
N ARG A 8 -12.05 -15.20 26.30
CA ARG A 8 -13.12 -14.26 25.89
C ARG A 8 -12.55 -12.87 25.61
N ARG A 9 -11.69 -12.74 24.60
CA ARG A 9 -11.57 -11.45 23.91
C ARG A 9 -12.73 -11.39 22.93
N ALA A 10 -13.74 -10.62 23.32
CA ALA A 10 -14.84 -10.21 22.48
C ALA A 10 -14.34 -9.94 21.06
N ALA A 11 -14.83 -10.73 20.10
CA ALA A 11 -14.89 -10.30 18.73
C ALA A 11 -15.70 -9.00 18.77
N ALA A 12 -15.02 -7.86 18.67
CA ALA A 12 -15.69 -6.60 18.43
C ALA A 12 -16.60 -6.82 17.22
N PRO A 13 -17.88 -6.40 17.27
CA PRO A 13 -18.72 -6.49 16.11
C PRO A 13 -17.98 -5.77 14.99
N VAL A 14 -17.65 -6.50 13.92
CA VAL A 14 -17.24 -5.90 12.66
C VAL A 14 -18.39 -4.97 12.33
N LEU A 15 -18.21 -3.67 12.59
CA LEU A 15 -19.15 -2.65 12.16
C LEU A 15 -19.20 -2.80 10.66
N SER A 16 -20.26 -3.48 10.22
CA SER A 16 -20.61 -3.67 8.83
C SER A 16 -20.51 -2.30 8.20
N VAL A 17 -19.55 -2.12 7.28
CA VAL A 17 -19.62 -1.06 6.29
C VAL A 17 -21.07 -1.03 5.84
N ALA A 18 -21.70 0.14 5.94
CA ALA A 18 -23.10 0.33 5.67
C ALA A 18 -23.47 -0.40 4.37
N ARG A 19 -24.34 -1.41 4.50
CA ARG A 19 -24.92 -2.11 3.37
C ARG A 19 -25.48 -1.07 2.41
N GLY A 20 -25.07 -1.14 1.14
CA GLY A 20 -25.81 -0.53 0.05
C GLY A 20 -25.26 0.80 -0.43
N GLY A 21 -24.12 0.73 -1.09
CA GLY A 21 -23.73 1.72 -2.09
C GLY A 21 -22.33 1.35 -2.55
N GLY A 22 -22.20 0.67 -3.69
CA GLY A 22 -20.87 0.37 -4.26
C GLY A 22 -20.08 1.66 -4.47
N GLY A 23 -18.74 1.60 -4.55
CA GLY A 23 -17.78 2.73 -4.45
C GLY A 23 -18.00 4.01 -5.30
N LEU A 24 -19.13 4.14 -5.99
CA LEU A 24 -19.65 5.38 -6.55
C LEU A 24 -19.60 6.53 -5.52
N GLY A 25 -19.05 7.65 -5.98
CA GLY A 25 -18.86 8.88 -5.21
C GLY A 25 -17.50 9.52 -5.51
N ILE A 26 -17.48 10.84 -5.63
CA ILE A 26 -16.25 11.59 -5.93
C ILE A 26 -15.23 11.44 -4.78
N ALA A 27 -15.70 11.46 -3.53
CA ALA A 27 -14.82 11.39 -2.36
C ALA A 27 -14.14 10.02 -2.19
N PRO A 28 -14.85 8.87 -2.26
CA PRO A 28 -14.19 7.56 -2.31
C PRO A 28 -13.26 7.37 -3.51
N ALA A 29 -13.67 7.85 -4.69
CA ALA A 29 -12.84 7.80 -5.89
C ALA A 29 -11.54 8.58 -5.69
N TRP A 30 -11.63 9.80 -5.14
CA TRP A 30 -10.46 10.62 -4.85
C TRP A 30 -9.52 9.96 -3.84
N GLY A 31 -10.05 9.30 -2.81
CA GLY A 31 -9.24 8.54 -1.85
C GLY A 31 -8.47 7.39 -2.49
N ALA A 32 -9.15 6.54 -3.27
CA ALA A 32 -8.54 5.37 -3.91
C ALA A 32 -7.60 5.75 -5.07
N LEU A 33 -8.06 6.61 -5.98
CA LEU A 33 -7.29 7.05 -7.14
C LEU A 33 -6.14 7.97 -6.75
N GLY A 34 -6.34 8.87 -5.78
CA GLY A 34 -5.27 9.72 -5.28
C GLY A 34 -4.17 8.92 -4.57
N MET A 35 -4.53 7.86 -3.81
CA MET A 35 -3.51 6.95 -3.25
C MET A 35 -2.77 6.20 -4.37
N THR A 36 -3.50 5.75 -5.40
CA THR A 36 -2.89 5.12 -6.58
C THR A 36 -1.93 6.08 -7.30
N ALA A 37 -2.29 7.36 -7.43
CA ALA A 37 -1.45 8.40 -8.03
C ALA A 37 -0.19 8.68 -7.20
N ILE A 38 -0.28 8.68 -5.87
CA ILE A 38 0.89 8.80 -4.98
C ILE A 38 1.87 7.65 -5.24
N LEU A 39 1.38 6.40 -5.31
CA LEU A 39 2.21 5.23 -5.63
C LEU A 39 2.77 5.30 -7.04
N GLY A 40 1.96 5.69 -8.04
CA GLY A 40 2.39 5.86 -9.43
C GLY A 40 3.50 6.89 -9.58
N ASN A 41 3.40 8.02 -8.87
CA ASN A 41 4.46 9.03 -8.84
C ASN A 41 5.73 8.53 -8.12
N ALA A 42 5.62 7.71 -7.07
CA ALA A 42 6.78 7.06 -6.46
C ALA A 42 7.46 6.10 -7.46
N ILE A 43 6.69 5.26 -8.15
CA ILE A 43 7.18 4.36 -9.21
C ILE A 43 7.90 5.16 -10.29
N ARG A 44 7.29 6.24 -10.81
CA ARG A 44 7.86 7.06 -11.88
C ARG A 44 9.23 7.65 -11.51
N ARG A 45 9.48 7.94 -10.23
CA ARG A 45 10.77 8.49 -9.76
C ARG A 45 11.85 7.42 -9.62
N VAL A 46 11.47 6.19 -9.25
CA VAL A 46 12.41 5.09 -8.97
C VAL A 46 12.69 4.25 -10.22
N LEU A 47 11.71 4.13 -11.12
CA LEU A 47 11.77 3.32 -12.33
C LEU A 47 13.00 3.57 -13.22
N PRO A 48 13.47 4.81 -13.47
CA PRO A 48 14.65 5.02 -14.30
C PRO A 48 15.91 4.34 -13.76
N VAL A 49 16.06 4.28 -12.44
CA VAL A 49 17.20 3.62 -11.77
C VAL A 49 17.04 2.11 -11.81
N ALA A 50 15.83 1.61 -11.59
CA ALA A 50 15.51 0.19 -11.74
C ALA A 50 15.81 -0.34 -13.15
N LEU A 51 15.62 0.50 -14.18
CA LEU A 51 15.84 0.13 -15.58
C LEU A 51 17.27 0.36 -16.08
N GLU A 52 18.14 0.96 -15.27
CA GLU A 52 19.54 1.23 -15.63
C GLU A 52 20.27 -0.03 -16.16
N PRO A 53 20.15 -1.23 -15.54
CA PRO A 53 20.68 -2.50 -16.06
C PRO A 53 20.32 -2.86 -17.50
N PHE A 54 19.19 -2.36 -18.00
CA PHE A 54 18.66 -2.68 -19.33
C PHE A 54 19.01 -1.59 -20.37
N SER A 55 19.61 -0.48 -19.92
CA SER A 55 19.99 0.61 -20.81
C SER A 55 21.23 0.25 -21.63
N SER A 56 21.24 0.64 -22.91
CA SER A 56 22.29 0.27 -23.87
C SER A 56 23.69 0.78 -23.52
N GLY A 57 23.82 1.71 -22.57
CA GLY A 57 25.08 2.28 -22.11
C GLY A 57 25.51 1.84 -20.70
N ALA A 58 24.76 0.97 -20.02
CA ALA A 58 25.11 0.54 -18.66
C ALA A 58 26.26 -0.46 -18.65
N ALA A 59 27.05 -0.43 -17.57
CA ALA A 59 28.05 -1.45 -17.32
C ALA A 59 27.37 -2.82 -17.21
N ALA A 60 27.86 -3.78 -18.00
CA ALA A 60 27.29 -5.12 -18.06
C ALA A 60 27.27 -5.77 -16.67
N LEU A 61 26.09 -6.22 -16.23
CA LEU A 61 25.98 -6.93 -14.97
C LEU A 61 26.57 -8.33 -15.10
N ALA A 62 27.32 -8.74 -14.08
CA ALA A 62 27.75 -10.11 -13.94
C ALA A 62 26.51 -11.05 -13.85
N PRO A 63 26.54 -12.26 -14.45
CA PRO A 63 25.46 -13.24 -14.34
C PRO A 63 24.90 -13.48 -12.93
N PRO A 64 25.71 -13.56 -11.83
CA PRO A 64 25.15 -13.70 -10.49
C PRO A 64 24.31 -12.49 -10.05
N THR A 65 24.65 -11.28 -10.50
CA THR A 65 23.89 -10.08 -10.16
C THR A 65 22.56 -10.04 -10.90
N TRP A 66 22.49 -10.58 -12.12
CA TRP A 66 21.20 -10.80 -12.81
C TRP A 66 20.31 -11.79 -12.06
N ALA A 67 20.88 -12.89 -11.56
CA ALA A 67 20.13 -13.84 -10.75
C ALA A 67 19.63 -13.19 -9.44
N ALA A 68 20.47 -12.39 -8.78
CA ALA A 68 20.08 -11.62 -7.60
C ALA A 68 18.97 -10.59 -7.91
N TYR A 69 19.07 -9.89 -9.04
CA TYR A 69 18.05 -8.95 -9.52
C TYR A 69 16.70 -9.65 -9.68
N ALA A 70 16.66 -10.73 -10.46
CA ALA A 70 15.44 -11.48 -10.71
C ALA A 70 14.84 -12.07 -9.42
N ALA A 71 15.68 -12.68 -8.58
CA ALA A 71 15.26 -13.25 -7.31
C ALA A 71 14.66 -12.18 -6.37
N PHE A 72 15.32 -11.02 -6.27
CA PHE A 72 14.85 -9.93 -5.42
C PHE A 72 13.54 -9.31 -5.94
N VAL A 73 13.39 -9.17 -7.27
CA VAL A 73 12.14 -8.73 -7.89
C VAL A 73 10.98 -9.68 -7.57
N VAL A 74 11.18 -11.00 -7.74
CA VAL A 74 10.17 -12.01 -7.41
C VAL A 74 9.81 -11.96 -5.92
N PHE A 75 10.83 -11.89 -5.06
CA PHE A 75 10.65 -11.79 -3.61
C PHE A 75 9.83 -10.57 -3.21
N MET A 76 10.18 -9.38 -3.70
CA MET A 76 9.48 -8.12 -3.39
C MET A 76 8.06 -8.08 -3.97
N THR A 77 7.87 -8.59 -5.19
CA THR A 77 6.55 -8.75 -5.80
C THR A 77 5.62 -9.58 -4.91
N TYR A 78 6.14 -10.68 -4.33
CA TYR A 78 5.34 -11.53 -3.45
C TYR A 78 5.16 -10.94 -2.04
N VAL A 79 6.24 -10.53 -1.37
CA VAL A 79 6.21 -10.10 0.03
C VAL A 79 5.61 -8.71 0.17
N GLU A 80 6.07 -7.76 -0.64
CA GLU A 80 5.58 -6.39 -0.58
C GLU A 80 4.29 -6.26 -1.42
N GLY A 81 4.34 -6.65 -2.69
CA GLY A 81 3.20 -6.53 -3.61
C GLY A 81 1.98 -7.33 -3.17
N TYR A 82 2.10 -8.65 -3.03
CA TYR A 82 0.95 -9.50 -2.71
C TYR A 82 0.62 -9.53 -1.21
N LYS A 83 1.57 -9.89 -0.35
CA LYS A 83 1.28 -10.06 1.09
C LYS A 83 1.02 -8.75 1.82
N ALA A 84 1.80 -7.70 1.55
CA ALA A 84 1.66 -6.42 2.24
C ALA A 84 0.60 -5.54 1.56
N PHE A 85 0.74 -5.26 0.25
CA PHE A 85 -0.21 -4.40 -0.44
C PHE A 85 -1.55 -5.08 -0.70
N HIS A 86 -1.57 -6.13 -1.53
CA HIS A 86 -2.83 -6.72 -2.00
C HIS A 86 -3.71 -7.26 -0.87
N ARG A 87 -3.13 -7.98 0.10
CA ARG A 87 -3.90 -8.64 1.16
C ARG A 87 -4.22 -7.76 2.37
N LYS A 88 -3.47 -6.67 2.60
CA LYS A 88 -3.62 -5.87 3.85
C LYS A 88 -3.83 -4.39 3.57
N PHE A 89 -2.90 -3.73 2.87
CA PHE A 89 -2.95 -2.29 2.69
C PHE A 89 -4.06 -1.85 1.73
N SER A 90 -4.11 -2.41 0.52
CA SER A 90 -5.07 -2.03 -0.52
C SER A 90 -6.54 -2.17 -0.08
N PRO A 91 -6.99 -3.30 0.50
CA PRO A 91 -8.38 -3.40 0.96
C PRO A 91 -8.68 -2.43 2.12
N MET A 92 -7.71 -2.15 2.99
CA MET A 92 -7.85 -1.17 4.07
C MET A 92 -7.98 0.26 3.54
N VAL A 93 -7.17 0.64 2.55
CA VAL A 93 -7.26 1.95 1.88
C VAL A 93 -8.64 2.14 1.26
N VAL A 94 -9.12 1.13 0.52
CA VAL A 94 -10.43 1.19 -0.12
C VAL A 94 -11.54 1.25 0.92
N ALA A 95 -11.49 0.42 1.97
CA ALA A 95 -12.48 0.43 3.06
C ALA A 95 -12.61 1.82 3.69
N ARG A 96 -11.48 2.48 3.96
CA ARG A 96 -11.47 3.84 4.48
C ARG A 96 -11.98 4.86 3.47
N ALA A 97 -11.57 4.77 2.21
CA ALA A 97 -12.04 5.68 1.18
C ALA A 97 -13.58 5.64 1.03
N LEU A 98 -14.20 4.47 1.16
CA LEU A 98 -15.66 4.32 1.10
C LEU A 98 -16.39 5.07 2.24
N THR A 99 -15.74 5.30 3.38
CA THR A 99 -16.32 6.07 4.49
C THR A 99 -16.41 7.59 4.23
N LEU A 100 -15.83 8.08 3.13
CA LEU A 100 -15.74 9.53 2.85
C LEU A 100 -16.99 10.16 2.23
N ARG A 101 -18.05 9.40 1.98
CA ARG A 101 -19.26 9.91 1.32
C ARG A 101 -19.92 11.07 2.05
N ASP A 102 -20.04 10.94 3.36
CA ASP A 102 -20.70 11.92 4.23
C ASP A 102 -19.68 12.60 5.17
N ALA A 103 -18.42 12.63 4.76
CA ALA A 103 -17.32 13.14 5.57
C ALA A 103 -17.15 14.65 5.42
N PRO A 104 -16.63 15.35 6.46
CA PRO A 104 -16.34 16.77 6.38
C PRO A 104 -15.30 17.08 5.30
N LEU A 105 -15.36 18.29 4.74
CA LEU A 105 -14.56 18.70 3.58
C LEU A 105 -13.05 18.48 3.76
N HIS A 106 -12.51 18.63 4.97
CA HIS A 106 -11.08 18.41 5.22
C HIS A 106 -10.67 16.93 5.14
N HIS A 107 -11.57 15.99 5.44
CA HIS A 107 -11.33 14.56 5.20
C HIS A 107 -11.31 14.26 3.69
N VAL A 108 -12.21 14.89 2.93
CA VAL A 108 -12.30 14.71 1.47
C VAL A 108 -11.12 15.37 0.77
N ALA A 109 -10.73 16.59 1.13
CA ALA A 109 -9.58 17.27 0.52
C ALA A 109 -8.29 16.44 0.65
N LEU A 110 -8.08 15.82 1.81
CA LEU A 110 -6.96 14.94 2.11
C LEU A 110 -7.32 13.45 1.97
N ALA A 111 -8.30 13.10 1.13
CA ALA A 111 -8.84 11.74 1.02
C ALA A 111 -7.76 10.65 0.86
N PRO A 112 -6.68 10.83 0.06
CA PRO A 112 -5.64 9.80 -0.05
C PRO A 112 -4.91 9.55 1.29
N LEU A 113 -4.61 10.62 2.02
CA LEU A 113 -3.92 10.53 3.32
C LEU A 113 -4.86 10.02 4.41
N TYR A 114 -6.15 10.39 4.33
CA TYR A 114 -7.20 9.82 5.17
C TYR A 114 -7.34 8.32 4.92
N ALA A 115 -7.41 7.89 3.66
CA ALA A 115 -7.57 6.51 3.26
C ALA A 115 -6.37 5.65 3.67
N MET A 116 -5.15 6.23 3.64
CA MET A 116 -3.95 5.59 4.18
C MET A 116 -3.98 5.42 5.72
N GLY A 117 -4.77 6.22 6.44
CA GLY A 117 -4.90 6.17 7.89
C GLY A 117 -3.92 7.08 8.65
N LEU A 118 -3.47 8.18 8.04
CA LEU A 118 -2.54 9.14 8.65
C LEU A 118 -3.20 10.08 9.67
N PHE A 119 -4.52 10.22 9.62
CA PHE A 119 -5.33 10.95 10.59
C PHE A 119 -6.75 10.35 10.62
N HIS A 120 -7.53 10.72 11.64
CA HIS A 120 -8.89 10.18 11.88
C HIS A 120 -8.94 8.64 11.77
N ALA A 121 -8.09 7.99 12.56
CA ALA A 121 -7.98 6.53 12.62
C ALA A 121 -7.74 6.10 14.06
N SER A 122 -8.01 4.82 14.36
CA SER A 122 -7.70 4.24 15.67
C SER A 122 -6.23 4.46 16.05
N LYS A 123 -5.94 4.59 17.35
CA LYS A 123 -4.58 4.88 17.87
C LYS A 123 -3.52 3.91 17.32
N LYS A 124 -3.87 2.62 17.20
CA LYS A 124 -2.99 1.59 16.64
C LYS A 124 -2.72 1.82 15.15
N ARG A 125 -3.74 2.20 14.37
CA ARG A 125 -3.62 2.48 12.94
C ARG A 125 -2.78 3.74 12.71
N LEU A 126 -2.98 4.78 13.50
CA LEU A 126 -2.23 6.03 13.40
C LEU A 126 -0.72 5.78 13.60
N ALA A 127 -0.35 5.10 14.70
CA ALA A 127 1.05 4.78 15.00
C ALA A 127 1.67 3.90 13.90
N THR A 128 0.93 2.90 13.42
CA THR A 128 1.40 2.03 12.32
C THR A 128 1.63 2.82 11.03
N SER A 129 0.71 3.71 10.64
CA SER A 129 0.78 4.47 9.39
C SER A 129 1.92 5.49 9.40
N TRP A 130 2.09 6.21 10.51
CA TRP A 130 3.24 7.11 10.70
C TRP A 130 4.57 6.35 10.76
N GLY A 131 4.59 5.19 11.41
CA GLY A 131 5.74 4.29 11.41
C GLY A 131 6.12 3.83 10.00
N PHE A 132 5.15 3.50 9.15
CA PHE A 132 5.40 3.18 7.74
C PHE A 132 5.96 4.37 6.96
N VAL A 133 5.41 5.58 7.13
CA VAL A 133 5.92 6.78 6.44
C VAL A 133 7.37 7.06 6.83
N VAL A 134 7.67 7.08 8.12
CA VAL A 134 9.03 7.33 8.63
C VAL A 134 9.98 6.20 8.20
N GLY A 135 9.53 4.95 8.31
CA GLY A 135 10.31 3.77 7.95
C GLY A 135 10.68 3.74 6.47
N ILE A 136 9.72 4.00 5.58
CA ILE A 136 9.96 4.07 4.13
C ILE A 136 10.88 5.26 3.80
N ALA A 137 10.67 6.43 4.40
CA ALA A 137 11.53 7.59 4.17
C ALA A 137 13.00 7.32 4.58
N ALA A 138 13.21 6.68 5.73
CA ALA A 138 14.53 6.26 6.19
C ALA A 138 15.16 5.20 5.28
N LEU A 139 14.38 4.19 4.88
CA LEU A 139 14.84 3.13 3.97
C LEU A 139 15.24 3.69 2.60
N VAL A 140 14.43 4.59 2.02
CA VAL A 140 14.77 5.23 0.73
C VAL A 140 16.04 6.06 0.85
N LYS A 141 16.26 6.76 1.98
CA LYS A 141 17.52 7.48 2.23
C LYS A 141 18.71 6.52 2.24
N LEU A 142 18.56 5.34 2.86
CA LEU A 142 19.60 4.31 2.91
C LEU A 142 19.86 3.69 1.53
N VAL A 143 18.82 3.30 0.79
CA VAL A 143 18.97 2.70 -0.55
C VAL A 143 19.67 3.64 -1.52
N LYS A 144 19.48 4.95 -1.37
CA LYS A 144 20.17 5.97 -2.18
C LYS A 144 21.68 6.05 -1.96
N THR A 145 22.21 5.49 -0.87
CA THR A 145 23.66 5.42 -0.65
C THR A 145 24.30 4.17 -1.26
N LEU A 146 23.51 3.29 -1.87
CA LEU A 146 24.02 2.12 -2.57
C LEU A 146 24.52 2.52 -3.95
N ASP A 147 25.70 2.02 -4.30
CA ASP A 147 26.26 2.18 -5.64
C ASP A 147 25.60 1.21 -6.64
N TYR A 148 25.77 1.52 -7.92
CA TYR A 148 25.46 0.57 -8.99
C TYR A 148 26.34 -0.68 -8.85
N PRO A 149 25.80 -1.91 -9.00
CA PRO A 149 24.46 -2.29 -9.51
C PRO A 149 23.42 -2.58 -8.41
N TRP A 150 23.78 -2.56 -7.14
CA TRP A 150 22.92 -3.01 -6.04
C TRP A 150 21.70 -2.12 -5.82
N ARG A 151 21.86 -0.81 -6.01
CA ARG A 151 20.73 0.11 -5.99
C ARG A 151 19.66 -0.25 -7.01
N ALA A 152 20.08 -0.57 -8.25
CA ALA A 152 19.15 -0.96 -9.30
C ALA A 152 18.41 -2.27 -8.98
N VAL A 153 19.11 -3.25 -8.36
CA VAL A 153 18.48 -4.49 -7.85
C VAL A 153 17.36 -4.18 -6.86
N VAL A 154 17.66 -3.34 -5.86
CA VAL A 154 16.68 -3.01 -4.81
C VAL A 154 15.51 -2.20 -5.39
N ASP A 155 15.82 -1.15 -6.15
CA ASP A 155 14.81 -0.28 -6.77
C ASP A 155 13.93 -1.04 -7.76
N GLY A 156 14.48 -2.03 -8.48
CA GLY A 156 13.71 -2.96 -9.33
C GLY A 156 12.68 -3.77 -8.56
N GLY A 157 13.06 -4.31 -7.40
CA GLY A 157 12.12 -5.02 -6.53
C GLY A 157 11.02 -4.11 -5.97
N VAL A 158 11.40 -2.92 -5.50
CA VAL A 158 10.45 -1.91 -4.98
C VAL A 158 9.45 -1.49 -6.06
N VAL A 159 9.91 -1.20 -7.28
CA VAL A 159 9.05 -0.86 -8.41
C VAL A 159 8.03 -1.96 -8.71
N ALA A 160 8.46 -3.22 -8.73
CA ALA A 160 7.57 -4.35 -8.96
C ALA A 160 6.52 -4.49 -7.84
N GLY A 161 6.95 -4.39 -6.57
CA GLY A 161 6.07 -4.41 -5.40
C GLY A 161 5.03 -3.29 -5.41
N LEU A 162 5.47 -2.04 -5.64
CA LEU A 162 4.59 -0.88 -5.73
C LEU A 162 3.62 -0.97 -6.90
N SER A 163 4.04 -1.53 -8.04
CA SER A 163 3.18 -1.71 -9.22
C SER A 163 2.03 -2.69 -8.92
N VAL A 164 2.32 -3.82 -8.28
CA VAL A 164 1.29 -4.74 -7.79
C VAL A 164 0.40 -4.06 -6.74
N GLY A 165 0.97 -3.25 -5.86
CA GLY A 165 0.21 -2.52 -4.86
C GLY A 165 -0.76 -1.50 -5.43
N ALA A 166 -0.31 -0.70 -6.41
CA ALA A 166 -1.15 0.25 -7.14
C ALA A 166 -2.28 -0.47 -7.89
N ALA A 167 -1.96 -1.53 -8.63
CA ALA A 167 -2.95 -2.36 -9.31
C ALA A 167 -3.97 -2.98 -8.32
N SER A 168 -3.50 -3.38 -7.13
CA SER A 168 -4.36 -3.97 -6.10
C SER A 168 -5.34 -2.97 -5.49
N ILE A 169 -4.98 -1.69 -5.37
CA ILE A 169 -5.92 -0.63 -4.95
C ILE A 169 -7.04 -0.50 -5.98
N LEU A 170 -6.69 -0.40 -7.26
CA LEU A 170 -7.66 -0.33 -8.35
C LEU A 170 -8.54 -1.57 -8.41
N TYR A 171 -7.98 -2.76 -8.18
CA TYR A 171 -8.71 -4.02 -8.13
C TYR A 171 -9.78 -4.02 -7.03
N HIS A 172 -9.40 -3.73 -5.78
CA HIS A 172 -10.35 -3.71 -4.66
C HIS A 172 -11.38 -2.59 -4.80
N TYR A 173 -10.98 -1.43 -5.32
CA TYR A 173 -11.90 -0.33 -5.60
C TYR A 173 -12.90 -0.71 -6.70
N GLY A 174 -12.44 -1.29 -7.81
CA GLY A 174 -13.30 -1.78 -8.89
C GLY A 174 -14.30 -2.84 -8.41
N ARG A 175 -13.86 -3.77 -7.54
CA ARG A 175 -14.76 -4.72 -6.89
C ARG A 175 -15.81 -4.04 -6.01
N SER A 176 -15.42 -2.98 -5.29
CA SER A 176 -16.37 -2.21 -4.48
C SER A 176 -17.40 -1.46 -5.33
N LEU A 177 -17.07 -1.05 -6.56
CA LEU A 177 -18.04 -0.50 -7.50
C LEU A 177 -19.11 -1.52 -7.88
N GLY A 178 -18.74 -2.80 -7.99
CA GLY A 178 -19.65 -3.93 -8.19
C GLY A 178 -20.39 -4.38 -6.92
N GLY A 179 -20.31 -3.63 -5.82
CA GLY A 179 -20.99 -3.93 -4.56
C GLY A 179 -20.31 -4.98 -3.68
N VAL A 180 -19.07 -5.37 -4.01
CA VAL A 180 -18.27 -6.27 -3.16
C VAL A 180 -17.39 -5.44 -2.24
N ASP A 181 -17.71 -5.44 -0.95
CA ASP A 181 -16.93 -4.70 0.04
C ASP A 181 -15.51 -5.28 0.19
N PRO A 182 -14.50 -4.41 0.39
CA PRO A 182 -13.13 -4.86 0.64
C PRO A 182 -13.05 -5.64 1.96
N PRO A 183 -12.26 -6.72 2.03
CA PRO A 183 -12.14 -7.56 3.23
C PRO A 183 -11.22 -6.94 4.29
N ALA A 184 -11.50 -5.71 4.72
CA ALA A 184 -10.73 -5.01 5.75
C ALA A 184 -11.59 -4.05 6.56
N ASP A 185 -11.26 -3.90 7.84
CA ASP A 185 -11.83 -2.89 8.72
C ASP A 185 -11.21 -1.50 8.41
N ALA A 186 -12.07 -0.48 8.27
CA ALA A 186 -11.68 0.91 8.07
C ALA A 186 -10.93 1.50 9.28
N ALA A 187 -11.01 0.87 10.47
CA ALA A 187 -10.26 1.25 11.67
C ALA A 187 -10.46 2.73 12.05
N LEU A 188 -11.72 3.18 12.07
CA LEU A 188 -12.13 4.50 12.53
C LEU A 188 -11.83 4.69 14.05
N PRO A 189 -11.79 5.93 14.56
CA PRO A 189 -11.44 6.25 15.95
C PRO A 189 -12.28 5.55 17.02
#